data_AF-A0A517Y4B5-F1
#
_entry.id   AF-A0A517Y4B5-F1
#
_cell.length_a   1.000
_cell.length_b   1.000
_cell.length_c   1.000
_cell.angle_alpha   90.00
_cell.angle_beta   90.00
_cell.angle_gamma   90.00
#
_symmetry.space_group_name_H-M   'P 1'
#
loop_
_entity.id
_entity.type
_entity.pdbx_description
1 polymer ?
#
loop_
_entity_poly.entity_id
_entity_poly.type
_entity_poly.pdbx_seq_one_letter_code
_entity_poly.pdbx_strand_id
1 'polypeptide(L)'
;MSRLSICRCSLVLLAAVMAASLQLLAADPVPPKPTGINDQIFNDRPSFLVGAQVNRANREYREGDSLTVNVTSEEDAYLYVLYQQADGQVFQVFPNQIQTDNRVKARQAVRVPAETDLFRWVVGKPFGKEIIKVLATKEPVDVLSQPELLKGRFNPVSKQALKGVELELGADKPIRWGETDVEIHTYANTQPPEAAVARRYGVFFGVSQHRYNKYVVAAKGKDASNDLFAAHRDAQELAETMRTAGRLDGIKLYTNDQATKANMQTAITQWLPSVSKPGDTVVIYFSGHTGQMPDTSGDESDGKDEYLVPHDMLGPREFIAMAELHKANKLSAEDAREFEQLRTEVQNLGPEPEVKLIAATGVTDDQMARWVQRLDGRQVIFISDSCHSGGFAQDETNFKGLPEETKFDFLQGEAGRLKNLGQSDHAVLCAAHANELALERPTKDMSVLTYCLVDFLNRPTGAQRLEDCFKFCDGEMQQYFADWNKALEAAGRTERVTASHPFLLNHCTKPVFIKP
;
A
#
# COMPACT_ATOMS: atom_id res chain seq x y z
N MET A 1 38.19 -63.33 -7.93
CA MET A 1 37.03 -62.86 -8.70
C MET A 1 36.00 -62.32 -7.72
N SER A 2 36.15 -61.05 -7.35
CA SER A 2 35.35 -60.30 -6.39
C SER A 2 34.26 -59.53 -7.14
N ARG A 3 32.99 -59.73 -6.80
CA ARG A 3 31.87 -58.94 -7.34
C ARG A 3 31.45 -57.88 -6.32
N LEU A 4 31.47 -56.63 -6.78
CA LEU A 4 31.12 -55.40 -6.08
C LEU A 4 29.67 -55.41 -5.58
N SER A 5 29.53 -54.96 -4.33
CA SER A 5 28.27 -54.57 -3.70
C SER A 5 27.89 -53.16 -4.17
N ILE A 6 26.73 -53.01 -4.80
CA ILE A 6 26.20 -51.69 -5.21
C ILE A 6 25.32 -51.16 -4.09
N CYS A 7 25.74 -50.01 -3.57
CA CYS A 7 25.18 -49.29 -2.44
C CYS A 7 23.78 -48.75 -2.75
N ARG A 8 22.78 -49.16 -1.96
CA ARG A 8 21.43 -48.56 -1.92
C ARG A 8 21.49 -47.24 -1.15
N CYS A 9 21.81 -46.12 -1.81
CA CYS A 9 21.76 -44.79 -1.16
C CYS A 9 21.17 -43.65 -2.03
N SER A 10 20.57 -43.93 -3.19
CA SER A 10 20.23 -42.87 -4.16
C SER A 10 18.74 -42.59 -4.40
N LEU A 11 17.82 -43.15 -3.61
CA LEU A 11 16.37 -42.90 -3.80
C LEU A 11 15.66 -42.09 -2.69
N VAL A 12 16.34 -41.78 -1.58
CA VAL A 12 15.69 -41.06 -0.46
C VAL A 12 15.92 -39.53 -0.53
N LEU A 13 16.95 -39.06 -1.26
CA LEU A 13 17.23 -37.62 -1.35
C LEU A 13 16.36 -36.85 -2.36
N LEU A 14 15.77 -37.53 -3.35
CA LEU A 14 14.97 -36.85 -4.38
C LEU A 14 13.52 -36.56 -3.93
N ALA A 15 13.03 -37.28 -2.91
CA ALA A 15 11.69 -37.06 -2.36
C ALA A 15 11.64 -35.94 -1.31
N ALA A 16 12.75 -35.65 -0.63
CA ALA A 16 12.82 -34.59 0.37
C ALA A 16 12.93 -33.18 -0.25
N VAL A 17 13.54 -33.07 -1.45
CA VAL A 17 13.67 -31.77 -2.15
C VAL A 17 12.37 -31.39 -2.87
N MET A 18 11.55 -32.35 -3.33
CA MET A 18 10.22 -32.04 -3.89
C MET A 18 9.12 -31.80 -2.85
N ALA A 19 9.31 -32.20 -1.59
CA ALA A 19 8.35 -31.96 -0.52
C ALA A 19 8.46 -30.54 0.09
N ALA A 20 9.58 -29.84 -0.11
CA ALA A 20 9.78 -28.46 0.35
C ALA A 20 9.30 -27.40 -0.67
N SER A 21 8.86 -27.82 -1.86
CA SER A 21 8.43 -26.92 -2.96
C SER A 21 6.93 -26.99 -3.25
N LEU A 22 6.16 -27.76 -2.47
CA LEU A 22 4.74 -28.05 -2.75
C LEU A 22 3.80 -27.63 -1.60
N GLN A 23 4.16 -26.57 -0.86
CA GLN A 23 3.26 -25.89 0.08
C GLN A 23 2.80 -24.51 -0.41
N LEU A 24 3.11 -24.15 -1.66
CA LEU A 24 2.72 -22.87 -2.26
C LEU A 24 1.51 -23.03 -3.19
N LEU A 25 0.40 -23.57 -2.68
CA LEU A 25 -0.92 -23.58 -3.33
C LEU A 25 -2.05 -23.90 -2.34
N ALA A 26 -1.81 -23.70 -1.04
CA ALA A 26 -2.94 -23.54 -0.13
C ALA A 26 -3.60 -22.22 -0.51
N ALA A 27 -4.86 -22.27 -0.97
CA ALA A 27 -5.69 -21.09 -1.05
C ALA A 27 -5.49 -20.32 0.26
N ASP A 28 -5.09 -19.06 0.12
CA ASP A 28 -4.81 -18.22 1.27
C ASP A 28 -5.97 -18.35 2.26
N PRO A 29 -5.69 -18.62 3.56
CA PRO A 29 -6.75 -18.65 4.54
C PRO A 29 -7.52 -17.34 4.38
N VAL A 30 -8.83 -17.48 4.11
CA VAL A 30 -9.74 -16.33 3.99
C VAL A 30 -9.41 -15.42 5.16
N PRO A 31 -8.99 -14.16 4.91
CA PRO A 31 -8.61 -13.26 5.99
C PRO A 31 -9.73 -13.28 7.02
N PRO A 32 -9.41 -13.39 8.32
CA PRO A 32 -10.41 -13.55 9.36
C PRO A 32 -11.47 -12.46 9.18
N LYS A 33 -12.74 -12.83 9.32
CA LYS A 33 -13.85 -11.87 9.18
C LYS A 33 -13.52 -10.66 10.05
N PRO A 34 -13.53 -9.45 9.49
CA PRO A 34 -13.20 -8.26 10.25
C PRO A 34 -14.17 -8.12 11.44
N THR A 35 -13.68 -7.97 12.68
CA THR A 35 -14.52 -8.00 13.89
C THR A 35 -14.44 -6.74 14.76
N GLY A 36 -13.61 -5.75 14.40
CA GLY A 36 -13.39 -4.53 15.19
C GLY A 36 -14.02 -3.28 14.58
N ILE A 37 -14.05 -2.19 15.35
CA ILE A 37 -14.53 -0.87 14.91
C ILE A 37 -13.84 -0.37 13.63
N ASN A 38 -12.57 -0.74 13.43
CA ASN A 38 -11.78 -0.37 12.26
C ASN A 38 -12.30 -0.91 10.95
N ASP A 39 -13.06 -2.00 11.00
CA ASP A 39 -13.59 -2.65 9.81
C ASP A 39 -15.07 -2.33 9.60
N GLN A 40 -15.75 -1.93 10.69
CA GLN A 40 -17.13 -1.48 10.63
C GLN A 40 -17.23 -0.05 10.11
N ILE A 41 -16.34 0.85 10.54
CA ILE A 41 -16.32 2.25 10.11
C ILE A 41 -14.99 2.47 9.40
N PHE A 42 -15.02 2.41 8.08
CA PHE A 42 -13.83 2.51 7.24
C PHE A 42 -14.12 3.34 6.00
N ASN A 43 -13.11 4.08 5.56
CA ASN A 43 -13.12 4.82 4.31
C ASN A 43 -11.90 4.46 3.46
N ASP A 44 -12.12 3.86 2.29
CA ASP A 44 -11.06 3.48 1.35
C ASP A 44 -10.62 4.63 0.44
N ARG A 45 -11.46 5.66 0.31
CA ARG A 45 -11.23 6.81 -0.59
C ARG A 45 -11.62 8.11 0.13
N PRO A 46 -10.91 8.45 1.22
CA PRO A 46 -11.21 9.69 1.93
C PRO A 46 -10.91 10.90 1.06
N SER A 47 -11.74 11.94 1.16
CA SER A 47 -11.49 13.22 0.47
C SER A 47 -10.36 14.04 1.09
N PHE A 48 -9.96 13.69 2.31
CA PHE A 48 -8.85 14.30 3.04
C PHE A 48 -8.41 13.36 4.16
N LEU A 49 -7.15 13.46 4.58
CA LEU A 49 -6.61 12.60 5.61
C LEU A 49 -6.75 13.23 7.01
N VAL A 50 -6.77 12.35 8.02
CA VAL A 50 -6.69 12.71 9.44
C VAL A 50 -5.62 11.84 10.10
N GLY A 51 -4.78 12.44 10.92
CA GLY A 51 -3.73 11.77 11.69
C GLY A 51 -3.99 11.83 13.18
N ALA A 52 -3.53 10.81 13.91
CA ALA A 52 -3.62 10.78 15.36
C ALA A 52 -2.34 10.20 15.99
N GLN A 53 -1.85 10.82 17.06
CA GLN A 53 -0.66 10.39 17.78
C GLN A 53 -0.98 10.23 19.26
N VAL A 54 -0.42 9.18 19.85
CA VAL A 54 -0.46 8.98 21.30
C VAL A 54 0.85 9.41 21.95
N ASN A 55 0.80 9.73 23.26
CA ASN A 55 1.95 10.23 24.01
C ASN A 55 3.11 9.24 24.23
N ARG A 56 3.00 8.00 23.76
CA ARG A 56 4.08 7.02 23.81
C ARG A 56 4.35 6.45 22.42
N ALA A 57 5.56 6.66 21.92
CA ALA A 57 5.97 6.20 20.60
C ALA A 57 5.91 4.67 20.43
N ASN A 58 6.15 3.90 21.50
CA ASN A 58 6.05 2.43 21.46
C ASN A 58 4.60 1.92 21.60
N ARG A 59 3.63 2.80 21.86
CA ARG A 59 2.20 2.47 22.01
C ARG A 59 1.90 1.41 23.08
N GLU A 60 2.80 1.27 24.05
CA GLU A 60 2.65 0.36 25.18
C GLU A 60 2.36 1.13 26.47
N TYR A 61 1.32 0.68 27.18
CA TYR A 61 0.84 1.29 28.40
C TYR A 61 0.62 0.25 29.50
N ARG A 62 0.91 0.63 30.73
CA ARG A 62 0.63 -0.13 31.94
C ARG A 62 -0.50 0.53 32.71
N GLU A 63 -1.15 -0.25 33.56
CA GLU A 63 -2.17 0.22 34.49
C GLU A 63 -1.71 1.47 35.26
N GLY A 64 -2.51 2.54 35.21
CA GLY A 64 -2.19 3.81 35.84
C GLY A 64 -1.43 4.79 34.95
N ASP A 65 -0.92 4.35 33.78
CA ASP A 65 -0.30 5.26 32.82
C ASP A 65 -1.32 6.24 32.25
N SER A 66 -0.88 7.49 32.03
CA SER A 66 -1.69 8.49 31.34
C SER A 66 -1.59 8.31 29.82
N LEU A 67 -2.73 8.34 29.16
CA LEU A 67 -2.88 8.34 27.70
C LEU A 67 -3.36 9.73 27.25
N THR A 68 -2.79 10.25 26.18
CA THR A 68 -3.31 11.43 25.50
C THR A 68 -3.21 11.23 24.00
N VAL A 69 -4.19 11.74 23.27
CA VAL A 69 -4.28 11.66 21.82
C VAL A 69 -4.20 13.07 21.25
N ASN A 70 -3.27 13.30 20.34
CA ASN A 70 -3.24 14.50 19.51
C ASN A 70 -3.79 14.14 18.14
N VAL A 71 -4.76 14.89 17.65
CA VAL A 71 -5.43 14.63 16.38
C VAL A 71 -5.28 15.84 15.47
N THR A 72 -4.89 15.62 14.22
CA THR A 72 -4.74 16.67 13.21
C THR A 72 -5.51 16.28 11.96
N SER A 73 -6.38 17.15 11.46
CA SER A 73 -7.05 16.96 10.17
C SER A 73 -6.43 17.85 9.10
N GLU A 74 -6.31 17.38 7.86
CA GLU A 74 -5.84 18.21 6.74
C GLU A 74 -6.78 19.39 6.47
N GLU A 75 -8.06 19.20 6.76
CA GLU A 75 -9.08 20.19 6.50
C GLU A 75 -9.86 20.57 7.76
N ASP A 76 -10.62 21.64 7.59
CA ASP A 76 -11.69 21.99 8.50
C ASP A 76 -12.72 20.85 8.58
N ALA A 77 -12.93 20.31 9.78
CA ALA A 77 -13.79 19.14 10.03
C ALA A 77 -14.47 19.16 11.41
N TYR A 78 -15.49 18.33 11.58
CA TYR A 78 -16.02 17.85 12.86
C TYR A 78 -15.31 16.55 13.25
N LEU A 79 -14.74 16.54 14.44
CA LEU A 79 -13.86 15.48 14.90
C LEU A 79 -14.53 14.58 15.95
N TYR A 80 -14.30 13.27 15.85
CA TYR A 80 -14.77 12.30 16.84
C TYR A 80 -13.62 11.35 17.20
N VAL A 81 -13.43 11.09 18.50
CA VAL A 81 -12.47 10.10 19.01
C VAL A 81 -13.25 9.01 19.74
N LEU A 82 -13.23 7.82 19.16
CA LEU A 82 -13.83 6.61 19.69
C LEU A 82 -12.73 5.69 20.23
N TYR A 83 -12.95 5.09 21.38
CA TYR A 83 -12.00 4.20 22.06
C TYR A 83 -12.63 2.84 22.25
N GLN A 84 -12.06 1.83 21.57
CA GLN A 84 -12.41 0.44 21.74
C GLN A 84 -11.44 -0.22 22.72
N GLN A 85 -11.97 -0.70 23.85
CA GLN A 85 -11.20 -1.44 24.86
C GLN A 85 -10.95 -2.90 24.43
N ALA A 86 -10.12 -3.61 25.20
CA ALA A 86 -9.71 -4.98 24.91
C ALA A 86 -10.86 -6.01 24.94
N ASP A 87 -11.98 -5.70 25.60
CA ASP A 87 -13.21 -6.51 25.59
C ASP A 87 -14.17 -6.15 24.45
N GLY A 88 -13.80 -5.20 23.59
CA GLY A 88 -14.61 -4.74 22.46
C GLY A 88 -15.65 -3.68 22.80
N GLN A 89 -15.73 -3.20 24.05
CA GLN A 89 -16.59 -2.05 24.37
C GLN A 89 -16.04 -0.77 23.75
N VAL A 90 -16.93 0.04 23.18
CA VAL A 90 -16.58 1.30 22.50
C VAL A 90 -17.12 2.49 23.27
N PHE A 91 -16.30 3.53 23.41
CA PHE A 91 -16.65 4.77 24.07
C PHE A 91 -16.33 5.96 23.18
N GLN A 92 -17.22 6.95 23.11
CA GLN A 92 -16.91 8.27 22.60
C GLN A 92 -16.18 9.06 23.69
N VAL A 93 -14.92 9.40 23.41
CA VAL A 93 -14.03 10.15 24.29
C VAL A 93 -13.95 11.62 23.89
N PHE A 94 -14.21 11.93 22.62
CA PHE A 94 -14.32 13.30 22.12
C PHE A 94 -15.38 13.35 20.99
N PRO A 95 -16.28 14.36 20.98
CA PRO A 95 -16.53 15.32 22.06
C PRO A 95 -17.04 14.63 23.34
N ASN A 96 -16.93 15.34 24.47
CA ASN A 96 -17.34 14.87 25.79
C ASN A 96 -17.89 16.03 26.67
N GLN A 97 -18.26 15.75 27.92
CA GLN A 97 -18.87 16.76 28.81
C GLN A 97 -17.99 17.99 29.14
N ILE A 98 -16.66 17.87 28.98
CA ILE A 98 -15.69 18.94 29.26
C ILE A 98 -15.29 19.64 27.95
N GLN A 99 -14.94 18.85 26.94
CA GLN A 99 -14.59 19.31 25.60
C GLN A 99 -15.75 19.00 24.63
N THR A 100 -16.69 19.93 24.52
CA THR A 100 -17.93 19.74 23.75
C THR A 100 -17.83 20.23 22.31
N ASP A 101 -17.02 21.25 22.03
CA ASP A 101 -16.83 21.76 20.67
C ASP A 101 -15.89 20.85 19.89
N ASN A 102 -16.45 20.14 18.91
CA ASN A 102 -15.71 19.23 18.06
C ASN A 102 -15.41 19.78 16.67
N ARG A 103 -15.68 21.06 16.39
CA ARG A 103 -15.30 21.68 15.12
C ARG A 103 -13.83 22.10 15.17
N VAL A 104 -13.01 21.47 14.35
CA VAL A 104 -11.55 21.68 14.31
C VAL A 104 -11.13 22.40 13.04
N LYS A 105 -10.10 23.23 13.13
CA LYS A 105 -9.53 23.91 11.97
C LYS A 105 -8.48 23.05 11.27
N ALA A 106 -8.39 23.20 9.96
CA ALA A 106 -7.37 22.57 9.13
C ALA A 106 -5.97 22.72 9.76
N ARG A 107 -5.26 21.60 9.88
CA ARG A 107 -3.87 21.49 10.34
C ARG A 107 -3.62 22.04 11.76
N GLN A 108 -4.66 22.17 12.58
CA GLN A 108 -4.54 22.51 14.00
C GLN A 108 -4.77 21.27 14.84
N ALA A 109 -3.74 20.87 15.60
CA ALA A 109 -3.81 19.69 16.45
C ALA A 109 -4.78 19.91 17.64
N VAL A 110 -5.68 18.96 17.84
CA VAL A 110 -6.58 18.89 19.01
C VAL A 110 -6.08 17.79 19.95
N ARG A 111 -5.92 18.14 21.23
CA ARG A 111 -5.44 17.22 22.26
C ARG A 111 -6.59 16.71 23.13
N VAL A 112 -6.68 15.40 23.29
CA VAL A 112 -7.69 14.71 24.10
C VAL A 112 -7.00 13.81 25.14
N PRO A 113 -7.17 14.04 26.45
CA PRO A 113 -7.78 15.22 27.09
C PRO A 113 -6.96 16.50 26.86
N ALA A 114 -7.59 17.67 26.97
CA ALA A 114 -6.94 18.96 26.74
C ALA A 114 -5.96 19.24 27.88
N GLU A 115 -4.98 20.11 27.65
CA GLU A 115 -4.00 20.46 28.70
C GLU A 115 -4.66 21.12 29.91
N THR A 116 -5.73 21.87 29.67
CA THR A 116 -6.53 22.54 30.69
C THR A 116 -7.54 21.63 31.38
N ASP A 117 -7.70 20.38 30.93
CA ASP A 117 -8.66 19.46 31.53
C ASP A 117 -8.17 18.99 32.89
N LEU A 118 -9.07 19.04 33.88
CA LEU A 118 -8.82 18.48 35.20
C LEU A 118 -8.86 16.95 35.21
N PHE A 119 -9.36 16.32 34.14
CA PHE A 119 -9.39 14.86 34.03
C PHE A 119 -8.20 14.34 33.23
N ARG A 120 -7.74 13.15 33.62
CA ARG A 120 -6.71 12.42 32.88
C ARG A 120 -7.34 11.14 32.35
N TRP A 121 -7.04 10.82 31.10
CA TRP A 121 -7.31 9.49 30.56
C TRP A 121 -6.22 8.56 31.11
N VAL A 122 -6.62 7.68 32.02
CA VAL A 122 -5.73 6.75 32.71
C VAL A 122 -6.05 5.34 32.26
N VAL A 123 -5.02 4.58 31.87
CA VAL A 123 -5.16 3.19 31.42
C VAL A 123 -5.56 2.30 32.60
N GLY A 124 -6.59 1.48 32.39
CA GLY A 124 -7.16 0.56 33.37
C GLY A 124 -7.75 -0.67 32.70
N LYS A 125 -8.35 -1.57 33.49
CA LYS A 125 -8.95 -2.81 32.98
C LYS A 125 -10.12 -2.54 32.03
N PRO A 126 -10.39 -3.43 31.05
CA PRO A 126 -9.63 -4.63 30.69
C PRO A 126 -8.32 -4.30 29.94
N PHE A 127 -7.33 -5.19 30.00
CA PHE A 127 -6.03 -5.01 29.35
C PHE A 127 -5.90 -5.87 28.09
N GLY A 128 -5.20 -5.35 27.08
CA GLY A 128 -4.90 -6.08 25.84
C GLY A 128 -4.69 -5.14 24.66
N LYS A 129 -5.03 -5.62 23.46
CA LYS A 129 -5.07 -4.79 22.25
C LYS A 129 -6.29 -3.87 22.30
N GLU A 130 -6.06 -2.58 22.16
CA GLU A 130 -7.08 -1.55 22.17
C GLU A 130 -6.90 -0.61 20.96
N ILE A 131 -7.97 0.06 20.57
CA ILE A 131 -8.01 0.86 19.35
C ILE A 131 -8.59 2.24 19.66
N ILE A 132 -7.89 3.29 19.23
CA ILE A 132 -8.39 4.66 19.23
C ILE A 132 -8.75 4.99 17.79
N LYS A 133 -10.05 4.97 17.47
CA LYS A 133 -10.58 5.30 16.15
C LYS A 133 -10.90 6.79 16.10
N VAL A 134 -10.46 7.45 15.04
CA VAL A 134 -10.63 8.87 14.83
C VAL A 134 -11.39 9.10 13.54
N LEU A 135 -12.46 9.88 13.61
CA LEU A 135 -13.28 10.26 12.46
C LEU A 135 -13.23 11.78 12.30
N ALA A 136 -12.99 12.25 11.07
CA ALA A 136 -13.06 13.66 10.72
C ALA A 136 -14.05 13.83 9.56
N THR A 137 -15.08 14.64 9.74
CA THR A 137 -16.25 14.72 8.86
C THR A 137 -16.56 16.17 8.49
N LYS A 138 -17.07 16.44 7.28
CA LYS A 138 -17.43 17.83 6.90
C LYS A 138 -18.70 18.34 7.56
N GLU A 139 -19.59 17.43 7.90
CA GLU A 139 -20.86 17.70 8.57
C GLU A 139 -20.89 16.89 9.88
N PRO A 140 -21.58 17.35 10.92
CA PRO A 140 -21.72 16.58 12.16
C PRO A 140 -22.34 15.20 11.88
N VAL A 141 -21.84 14.18 12.58
CA VAL A 141 -22.46 12.85 12.58
C VAL A 141 -23.61 12.86 13.58
N ASP A 142 -24.84 12.76 13.11
CA ASP A 142 -26.07 12.83 13.91
C ASP A 142 -26.04 11.82 15.06
N VAL A 143 -25.63 10.58 14.77
CA VAL A 143 -25.56 9.52 15.78
C VAL A 143 -24.55 9.82 16.89
N LEU A 144 -23.40 10.42 16.57
CA LEU A 144 -22.35 10.74 17.55
C LEU A 144 -22.55 12.11 18.22
N SER A 145 -23.52 12.88 17.74
CA SER A 145 -23.87 14.20 18.26
C SER A 145 -25.06 14.16 19.23
N GLN A 146 -25.58 12.96 19.53
CA GLN A 146 -26.71 12.81 20.45
C GLN A 146 -26.35 13.25 21.89
N PRO A 147 -27.27 13.91 22.63
CA PRO A 147 -26.96 14.49 23.93
C PRO A 147 -26.43 13.50 24.97
N GLU A 148 -26.80 12.22 24.93
CA GLU A 148 -26.28 11.21 25.84
C GLU A 148 -24.79 10.89 25.63
N LEU A 149 -24.26 11.09 24.42
CA LEU A 149 -22.85 10.89 24.10
C LEU A 149 -21.97 12.08 24.51
N LEU A 150 -22.55 13.09 25.18
CA LEU A 150 -21.87 14.28 25.69
C LEU A 150 -21.94 14.38 27.22
N LYS A 151 -22.56 13.42 27.93
CA LYS A 151 -22.81 13.52 29.39
C LYS A 151 -21.62 13.12 30.25
N GLY A 152 -20.75 12.26 29.75
CA GLY A 152 -19.58 11.73 30.44
C GLY A 152 -18.27 12.13 29.77
N ARG A 153 -17.15 11.71 30.37
CA ARG A 153 -15.80 11.77 29.75
C ARG A 153 -15.57 10.62 28.77
N PHE A 154 -16.19 9.48 29.07
CA PHE A 154 -16.23 8.27 28.24
C PHE A 154 -17.69 7.88 28.12
N ASN A 155 -18.24 7.99 26.91
CA ASN A 155 -19.66 7.77 26.67
C ASN A 155 -19.85 6.45 25.91
N PRO A 156 -20.48 5.43 26.50
CA PRO A 156 -20.64 4.14 25.83
C PRO A 156 -21.38 4.28 24.48
N VAL A 157 -20.81 3.72 23.42
CA VAL A 157 -21.41 3.67 22.08
C VAL A 157 -21.88 2.25 21.82
N SER A 158 -23.19 2.08 21.64
CA SER A 158 -23.77 0.76 21.39
C SER A 158 -23.42 0.24 19.99
N LYS A 159 -23.49 -1.09 19.79
CA LYS A 159 -23.34 -1.69 18.45
C LYS A 159 -24.34 -1.15 17.43
N GLN A 160 -25.56 -0.82 17.88
CA GLN A 160 -26.59 -0.21 17.04
C GLN A 160 -26.19 1.22 16.63
N ALA A 161 -25.64 2.01 17.55
CA ALA A 161 -25.13 3.33 17.25
C ALA A 161 -23.95 3.27 16.27
N LEU A 162 -22.99 2.35 16.47
CA LEU A 162 -21.90 2.15 15.50
C LEU A 162 -22.41 1.77 14.11
N LYS A 163 -23.45 0.92 14.03
CA LYS A 163 -24.08 0.60 12.74
C LYS A 163 -24.79 1.81 12.14
N GLY A 164 -25.38 2.67 12.97
CA GLY A 164 -25.94 3.94 12.55
C GLY A 164 -24.88 4.86 11.94
N VAL A 165 -23.71 4.99 12.59
CA VAL A 165 -22.58 5.78 12.07
C VAL A 165 -22.09 5.22 10.72
N GLU A 166 -21.91 3.91 10.62
CA GLU A 166 -21.54 3.25 9.35
C GLU A 166 -22.54 3.57 8.23
N LEU A 167 -23.85 3.47 8.50
CA LEU A 167 -24.88 3.76 7.51
C LEU A 167 -24.94 5.26 7.15
N GLU A 168 -24.73 6.14 8.12
CA GLU A 168 -24.75 7.58 7.93
C GLU A 168 -23.56 8.05 7.09
N LEU A 169 -22.36 7.55 7.40
CA LEU A 169 -21.11 7.86 6.69
C LEU A 169 -20.97 7.13 5.35
N GLY A 170 -21.64 5.98 5.19
CA GLY A 170 -21.65 5.17 3.98
C GLY A 170 -22.77 5.50 2.99
N ALA A 171 -23.69 6.42 3.32
CA ALA A 171 -24.75 6.82 2.41
C ALA A 171 -24.17 7.56 1.18
N ASP A 172 -24.50 7.11 -0.04
CA ASP A 172 -24.07 7.60 -1.37
C ASP A 172 -24.16 9.13 -1.56
N LYS A 173 -23.20 9.83 -0.97
CA LYS A 173 -22.86 11.23 -1.20
C LYS A 173 -21.36 11.25 -1.54
N PRO A 174 -20.83 12.32 -2.16
CA PRO A 174 -19.38 12.49 -2.24
C PRO A 174 -18.79 12.25 -0.86
N ILE A 175 -17.90 11.27 -0.77
CA ILE A 175 -17.24 10.87 0.48
C ILE A 175 -16.55 12.13 1.00
N ARG A 176 -17.04 12.67 2.13
CA ARG A 176 -16.60 13.96 2.71
C ARG A 176 -16.13 13.76 4.14
N TRP A 177 -15.38 12.71 4.35
CA TRP A 177 -14.83 12.37 5.64
C TRP A 177 -13.55 11.57 5.49
N GLY A 178 -12.74 11.56 6.54
CA GLY A 178 -11.52 10.77 6.66
C GLY A 178 -11.49 10.08 8.02
N GLU A 179 -10.68 9.04 8.13
CA GLU A 179 -10.50 8.32 9.38
C GLU A 179 -9.09 7.75 9.50
N THR A 180 -8.70 7.57 10.75
CA THR A 180 -7.47 6.85 11.11
C THR A 180 -7.70 6.11 12.41
N ASP A 181 -6.81 5.18 12.71
CA ASP A 181 -6.85 4.43 13.95
C ASP A 181 -5.46 4.26 14.55
N VAL A 182 -5.40 4.33 15.87
CA VAL A 182 -4.18 4.10 16.64
C VAL A 182 -4.36 2.85 17.47
N GLU A 183 -3.62 1.81 17.11
CA GLU A 183 -3.49 0.59 17.90
C GLU A 183 -2.55 0.83 19.11
N ILE A 184 -3.03 0.51 20.31
CA ILE A 184 -2.24 0.50 21.54
C ILE A 184 -2.34 -0.85 22.24
N HIS A 185 -1.34 -1.17 23.06
CA HIS A 185 -1.30 -2.38 23.88
C HIS A 185 -1.23 -2.00 25.36
N THR A 186 -2.17 -2.48 26.15
CA THR A 186 -2.30 -2.19 27.57
C THR A 186 -2.04 -3.42 28.43
N TYR A 187 -1.45 -3.23 29.60
CA TYR A 187 -1.01 -4.31 30.48
C TYR A 187 -1.31 -4.04 31.95
N ALA A 188 -1.55 -5.10 32.72
CA ALA A 188 -1.55 -5.00 34.18
C ALA A 188 -0.14 -4.64 34.68
N ASN A 189 -0.03 -3.92 35.80
CA ASN A 189 1.26 -3.59 36.40
C ASN A 189 2.07 -4.84 36.81
N THR A 190 1.37 -5.95 37.11
CA THR A 190 1.97 -7.23 37.48
C THR A 190 2.43 -8.07 36.29
N GLN A 191 2.07 -7.70 35.06
CA GLN A 191 2.44 -8.46 33.87
C GLN A 191 3.91 -8.17 33.50
N PRO A 192 4.76 -9.21 33.37
CA PRO A 192 6.14 -9.02 32.94
C PRO A 192 6.18 -8.36 31.56
N PRO A 193 7.15 -7.48 31.28
CA PRO A 193 7.32 -6.91 29.95
C PRO A 193 7.49 -8.05 28.94
N GLU A 194 6.64 -8.06 27.91
CA GLU A 194 6.85 -8.97 26.79
C GLU A 194 8.15 -8.56 26.09
N ALA A 195 9.02 -9.52 25.78
CA ALA A 195 10.23 -9.22 25.02
C ALA A 195 9.81 -8.73 23.63
N ALA A 196 9.91 -7.43 23.39
CA ALA A 196 9.62 -6.83 22.09
C ALA A 196 10.73 -7.20 21.10
N VAL A 197 10.63 -8.38 20.50
CA VAL A 197 11.41 -8.73 19.31
C VAL A 197 10.67 -8.12 18.13
N ALA A 198 11.20 -7.03 17.57
CA ALA A 198 10.66 -6.42 16.37
C ALA A 198 10.69 -7.43 15.22
N ARG A 199 9.52 -7.71 14.65
CA ARG A 199 9.35 -8.64 13.54
C ARG A 199 9.33 -7.90 12.21
N ARG A 200 9.49 -8.65 11.13
CA ARG A 200 9.58 -8.13 9.77
C ARG A 200 8.64 -8.90 8.87
N TYR A 201 7.75 -8.21 8.18
CA TYR A 201 6.79 -8.82 7.25
C TYR A 201 6.94 -8.20 5.87
N GLY A 202 6.59 -8.93 4.81
CA GLY A 202 6.64 -8.37 3.46
C GLY A 202 5.53 -8.84 2.54
N VAL A 203 5.10 -7.96 1.64
CA VAL A 203 4.21 -8.29 0.53
C VAL A 203 4.84 -7.86 -0.79
N PHE A 204 4.80 -8.74 -1.78
CA PHE A 204 5.48 -8.59 -3.05
C PHE A 204 4.50 -8.79 -4.19
N PHE A 205 4.46 -7.83 -5.12
CA PHE A 205 3.58 -7.82 -6.29
C PHE A 205 4.40 -7.74 -7.57
N GLY A 206 4.15 -8.63 -8.52
CA GLY A 206 4.84 -8.64 -9.82
C GLY A 206 3.87 -8.84 -10.97
N VAL A 207 3.67 -7.80 -11.78
CA VAL A 207 2.68 -7.78 -12.88
C VAL A 207 3.39 -7.76 -14.22
N SER A 208 3.53 -8.93 -14.84
CA SER A 208 4.05 -9.03 -16.21
C SER A 208 2.95 -9.18 -17.25
N GLN A 209 1.87 -9.87 -16.90
CA GLN A 209 0.75 -10.12 -17.79
C GLN A 209 -0.47 -9.33 -17.34
N HIS A 210 -1.17 -8.70 -18.27
CA HIS A 210 -2.39 -7.92 -17.99
C HIS A 210 -3.61 -8.61 -18.60
N ARG A 211 -4.68 -8.76 -17.81
CA ARG A 211 -5.90 -9.51 -18.16
C ARG A 211 -6.48 -9.10 -19.53
N TYR A 212 -6.50 -7.80 -19.80
CA TYR A 212 -7.14 -7.23 -20.98
C TYR A 212 -6.18 -6.96 -22.15
N ASN A 213 -4.86 -7.20 -22.00
CA ASN A 213 -3.87 -6.99 -23.06
C ASN A 213 -4.18 -7.84 -24.32
N LYS A 214 -4.78 -9.02 -24.14
CA LYS A 214 -5.22 -9.88 -25.26
C LYS A 214 -6.11 -9.15 -26.27
N TYR A 215 -6.93 -8.21 -25.82
CA TYR A 215 -7.83 -7.43 -26.69
C TYR A 215 -7.07 -6.35 -27.46
N VAL A 216 -6.10 -5.70 -26.82
CA VAL A 216 -5.22 -4.72 -27.46
C VAL A 216 -4.42 -5.38 -28.57
N VAL A 217 -3.81 -6.54 -28.30
CA VAL A 217 -3.04 -7.30 -29.30
C VAL A 217 -3.94 -7.78 -30.45
N ALA A 218 -5.16 -8.21 -30.17
CA ALA A 218 -6.11 -8.64 -31.20
C ALA A 218 -6.59 -7.48 -32.09
N ALA A 219 -6.74 -6.27 -31.53
CA ALA A 219 -7.18 -5.08 -32.27
C ALA A 219 -6.04 -4.41 -33.05
N LYS A 220 -4.85 -4.26 -32.44
CA LYS A 220 -3.74 -3.42 -32.94
C LYS A 220 -2.50 -4.20 -33.38
N GLY A 221 -2.42 -5.50 -33.12
CA GLY A 221 -1.28 -6.36 -33.44
C GLY A 221 -0.31 -6.59 -32.27
N LYS A 222 0.64 -7.51 -32.45
CA LYS A 222 1.55 -7.97 -31.37
C LYS A 222 2.46 -6.88 -30.81
N ASP A 223 2.85 -5.92 -31.64
CA ASP A 223 3.72 -4.81 -31.24
C ASP A 223 3.02 -3.82 -30.30
N ALA A 224 1.68 -3.92 -30.19
CA ALA A 224 0.88 -3.17 -29.23
C ALA A 224 0.67 -3.91 -27.89
N SER A 225 1.42 -4.97 -27.61
CA SER A 225 1.39 -5.60 -26.29
C SER A 225 2.00 -4.68 -25.23
N ASN A 226 1.39 -4.61 -24.06
CA ASN A 226 1.95 -3.97 -22.87
C ASN A 226 2.47 -4.97 -21.83
N ASP A 227 2.46 -6.27 -22.10
CA ASP A 227 3.05 -7.25 -21.19
C ASP A 227 4.57 -7.06 -21.04
N LEU A 228 5.03 -7.10 -19.79
CA LEU A 228 6.44 -7.03 -19.39
C LEU A 228 7.06 -8.43 -19.37
N PHE A 229 8.38 -8.52 -19.40
CA PHE A 229 9.03 -9.83 -19.42
C PHE A 229 9.27 -10.40 -18.02
N ALA A 230 9.65 -9.56 -17.06
CA ALA A 230 10.36 -9.96 -15.84
C ALA A 230 9.70 -9.55 -14.53
N ALA A 231 8.77 -8.59 -14.49
CA ALA A 231 8.15 -8.10 -13.24
C ALA A 231 7.64 -9.20 -12.27
N HIS A 232 7.03 -10.28 -12.77
CA HIS A 232 6.64 -11.42 -11.91
C HIS A 232 7.84 -12.17 -11.31
N ARG A 233 8.94 -12.30 -12.05
CA ARG A 233 10.20 -12.89 -11.56
C ARG A 233 10.89 -11.96 -10.59
N ASP A 234 10.86 -10.66 -10.84
CA ASP A 234 11.41 -9.66 -9.92
C ASP A 234 10.79 -9.79 -8.53
N ALA A 235 9.45 -9.86 -8.46
CA ALA A 235 8.74 -10.11 -7.21
C ALA A 235 9.09 -11.46 -6.58
N GLN A 236 9.24 -12.52 -7.36
CA GLN A 236 9.63 -13.86 -6.87
C GLN A 236 11.04 -13.88 -6.26
N GLU A 237 12.03 -13.35 -6.99
CA GLU A 237 13.43 -13.36 -6.61
C GLU A 237 13.69 -12.45 -5.40
N LEU A 238 13.11 -11.25 -5.40
CA LEU A 238 13.25 -10.35 -4.26
C LEU A 238 12.50 -10.87 -3.03
N ALA A 239 11.34 -11.50 -3.18
CA ALA A 239 10.63 -12.13 -2.08
C ALA A 239 11.47 -13.22 -1.40
N GLU A 240 12.12 -14.10 -2.17
CA GLU A 240 13.00 -15.14 -1.62
C GLU A 240 14.26 -14.56 -0.98
N THR A 241 14.87 -13.57 -1.62
CA THR A 241 16.04 -12.87 -1.09
C THR A 241 15.71 -12.15 0.21
N MET A 242 14.55 -11.50 0.32
CA MET A 242 14.11 -10.82 1.53
C MET A 242 13.68 -11.79 2.63
N ARG A 243 13.08 -12.94 2.29
CA ARG A 243 12.81 -14.02 3.25
C ARG A 243 14.10 -14.46 3.95
N THR A 244 15.18 -14.63 3.20
CA THR A 244 16.46 -15.15 3.71
C THR A 244 17.36 -14.05 4.27
N ALA A 245 17.86 -13.16 3.41
CA ALA A 245 18.78 -12.08 3.76
C ALA A 245 18.07 -10.95 4.53
N GLY A 246 16.86 -10.57 4.12
CA GLY A 246 16.05 -9.55 4.80
C GLY A 246 15.41 -10.04 6.12
N ARG A 247 15.52 -11.34 6.42
CA ARG A 247 14.99 -12.04 7.60
C ARG A 247 13.52 -11.71 7.88
N LEU A 248 12.67 -11.81 6.85
CA LEU A 248 11.23 -11.65 7.02
C LEU A 248 10.63 -12.85 7.75
N ASP A 249 9.87 -12.58 8.81
CA ASP A 249 9.11 -13.55 9.61
C ASP A 249 7.86 -14.06 8.87
N GLY A 250 7.33 -13.29 7.92
CA GLY A 250 6.18 -13.69 7.12
C GLY A 250 6.08 -12.91 5.80
N ILE A 251 5.59 -13.58 4.77
CA ILE A 251 5.60 -13.04 3.41
C ILE A 251 4.37 -13.45 2.61
N LYS A 252 3.88 -12.52 1.79
CA LYS A 252 2.89 -12.75 0.74
C LYS A 252 3.47 -12.38 -0.61
N LEU A 253 3.20 -13.19 -1.62
CA LEU A 253 3.68 -13.00 -2.99
C LEU A 253 2.50 -13.18 -3.93
N TYR A 254 2.24 -12.19 -4.76
CA TYR A 254 1.20 -12.21 -5.77
C TYR A 254 1.83 -11.85 -7.12
N THR A 255 1.67 -12.72 -8.11
CA THR A 255 2.17 -12.46 -9.47
C THR A 255 1.04 -12.58 -10.48
N ASN A 256 1.09 -11.77 -11.54
CA ASN A 256 0.15 -11.79 -12.66
C ASN A 256 -1.31 -11.88 -12.19
N ASP A 257 -2.04 -12.94 -12.53
CA ASP A 257 -3.46 -13.15 -12.19
C ASP A 257 -3.79 -13.10 -10.70
N GLN A 258 -2.78 -13.24 -9.83
CA GLN A 258 -2.92 -13.06 -8.39
C GLN A 258 -2.70 -11.61 -7.93
N ALA A 259 -1.96 -10.79 -8.69
CA ALA A 259 -1.67 -9.39 -8.37
C ALA A 259 -2.81 -8.46 -8.82
N THR A 260 -4.03 -8.77 -8.35
CA THR A 260 -5.23 -7.98 -8.59
C THR A 260 -5.31 -6.80 -7.62
N LYS A 261 -6.06 -5.75 -7.98
CA LYS A 261 -6.32 -4.61 -7.08
C LYS A 261 -6.85 -5.09 -5.71
N ALA A 262 -7.79 -6.03 -5.72
CA ALA A 262 -8.40 -6.56 -4.51
C ALA A 262 -7.41 -7.31 -3.60
N ASN A 263 -6.49 -8.10 -4.19
CA ASN A 263 -5.46 -8.79 -3.42
C ASN A 263 -4.40 -7.82 -2.89
N MET A 264 -4.02 -6.81 -3.68
CA MET A 264 -3.14 -5.73 -3.23
C MET A 264 -3.73 -5.02 -2.00
N GLN A 265 -4.99 -4.56 -2.12
CA GLN A 265 -5.71 -3.91 -1.03
C GLN A 265 -5.80 -4.81 0.20
N THR A 266 -6.22 -6.07 0.04
CA THR A 266 -6.39 -7.00 1.16
C THR A 266 -5.07 -7.29 1.86
N ALA A 267 -3.99 -7.49 1.12
CA ALA A 267 -2.69 -7.78 1.70
C ALA A 267 -2.14 -6.60 2.52
N ILE A 268 -2.32 -5.37 2.02
CA ILE A 268 -1.81 -4.17 2.68
C ILE A 268 -2.72 -3.71 3.83
N THR A 269 -4.04 -3.74 3.65
CA THR A 269 -5.00 -3.16 4.61
C THR A 269 -5.54 -4.13 5.65
N GLN A 270 -5.40 -5.45 5.43
CA GLN A 270 -5.89 -6.50 6.33
C GLN A 270 -4.77 -7.42 6.80
N TRP A 271 -4.03 -8.05 5.87
CA TRP A 271 -3.01 -9.03 6.25
C TRP A 271 -1.87 -8.39 7.03
N LEU A 272 -1.20 -7.35 6.48
CA LEU A 272 -0.10 -6.68 7.17
C LEU A 272 -0.49 -6.20 8.59
N PRO A 273 -1.61 -5.46 8.80
CA PRO A 273 -2.06 -5.08 10.14
C PRO A 273 -2.39 -6.26 11.06
N SER A 274 -2.82 -7.40 10.51
CA SER A 274 -3.16 -8.59 11.30
C SER A 274 -1.93 -9.34 11.84
N VAL A 275 -0.80 -9.29 11.13
CA VAL A 275 0.42 -10.04 11.48
C VAL A 275 1.49 -9.19 12.14
N SER A 276 1.47 -7.88 11.92
CA SER A 276 2.46 -6.94 12.46
C SER A 276 1.84 -6.03 13.51
N LYS A 277 2.66 -5.51 14.42
CA LYS A 277 2.28 -4.52 15.44
C LYS A 277 3.16 -3.27 15.37
N PRO A 278 2.76 -2.16 15.99
CA PRO A 278 3.64 -0.99 16.11
C PRO A 278 5.03 -1.38 16.63
N GLY A 279 6.08 -0.87 15.99
CA GLY A 279 7.48 -1.23 16.22
C GLY A 279 8.06 -2.28 15.25
N ASP A 280 7.22 -3.02 14.51
CA ASP A 280 7.66 -3.94 13.47
C ASP A 280 8.07 -3.21 12.17
N THR A 281 8.76 -3.92 11.29
CA THR A 281 9.05 -3.45 9.92
C THR A 281 8.14 -4.17 8.92
N VAL A 282 7.61 -3.42 7.95
CA VAL A 282 6.83 -3.99 6.84
C VAL A 282 7.44 -3.54 5.51
N VAL A 283 7.60 -4.49 4.60
CA VAL A 283 8.13 -4.25 3.25
C VAL A 283 7.01 -4.44 2.24
N ILE A 284 6.79 -3.45 1.40
CA ILE A 284 5.85 -3.55 0.28
C ILE A 284 6.67 -3.37 -0.99
N TYR A 285 6.61 -4.34 -1.89
CA TYR A 285 7.32 -4.32 -3.15
C TYR A 285 6.34 -4.43 -4.32
N PHE A 286 6.50 -3.57 -5.31
CA PHE A 286 5.76 -3.63 -6.57
C PHE A 286 6.72 -3.59 -7.75
N SER A 287 6.53 -4.50 -8.71
CA SER A 287 7.11 -4.42 -10.04
C SER A 287 6.04 -4.58 -11.10
N GLY A 288 6.02 -3.68 -12.07
CA GLY A 288 4.98 -3.61 -13.09
C GLY A 288 4.88 -2.24 -13.75
N HIS A 289 3.77 -2.00 -14.45
CA HIS A 289 3.49 -0.68 -15.03
C HIS A 289 2.95 0.31 -14.01
N THR A 290 3.20 1.58 -14.30
CA THR A 290 2.56 2.73 -13.68
C THR A 290 2.02 3.68 -14.75
N GLY A 291 1.11 4.56 -14.38
CA GLY A 291 0.59 5.59 -15.26
C GLY A 291 0.18 6.85 -14.49
N GLN A 292 -0.33 7.83 -15.24
CA GLN A 292 -0.81 9.10 -14.72
C GLN A 292 -2.23 9.36 -15.21
N MET A 293 -3.06 9.96 -14.36
CA MET A 293 -4.38 10.47 -14.72
C MET A 293 -4.53 11.91 -14.21
N PRO A 294 -5.50 12.70 -14.72
CA PRO A 294 -5.81 14.00 -14.11
C PRO A 294 -6.14 13.84 -12.62
N ASP A 295 -5.59 14.74 -11.80
CA ASP A 295 -5.87 14.82 -10.37
C ASP A 295 -7.36 15.11 -10.13
N THR A 296 -7.96 14.35 -9.22
CA THR A 296 -9.37 14.47 -8.85
C THR A 296 -9.64 14.96 -7.42
N SER A 297 -8.61 15.01 -6.57
CA SER A 297 -8.64 15.45 -5.17
C SER A 297 -8.17 16.91 -5.03
N GLY A 298 -7.34 17.40 -5.95
CA GLY A 298 -6.77 18.74 -5.96
C GLY A 298 -5.56 18.91 -5.03
N ASP A 299 -4.94 17.81 -4.59
CA ASP A 299 -3.76 17.82 -3.71
C ASP A 299 -2.43 17.79 -4.46
N GLU A 300 -2.44 17.49 -5.76
CA GLU A 300 -1.22 17.40 -6.56
C GLU A 300 -0.82 18.73 -7.21
N SER A 301 0.49 19.03 -7.13
CA SER A 301 1.01 20.33 -7.55
C SER A 301 1.12 20.49 -9.06
N ASP A 302 1.20 19.37 -9.79
CA ASP A 302 1.18 19.33 -11.25
C ASP A 302 -0.18 18.93 -11.84
N GLY A 303 -1.16 18.65 -10.96
CA GLY A 303 -2.53 18.31 -11.31
C GLY A 303 -2.71 16.92 -11.92
N LYS A 304 -1.86 15.95 -11.56
CA LYS A 304 -1.98 14.55 -11.99
C LYS A 304 -1.83 13.59 -10.81
N ASP A 305 -2.70 12.58 -10.75
CA ASP A 305 -2.53 11.42 -9.86
C ASP A 305 -1.71 10.35 -10.58
N GLU A 306 -0.78 9.72 -9.86
CA GLU A 306 -0.11 8.51 -10.31
C GLU A 306 -0.88 7.26 -9.89
N TYR A 307 -0.76 6.20 -10.68
CA TYR A 307 -1.34 4.92 -10.32
C TYR A 307 -0.43 3.73 -10.68
N LEU A 308 -0.52 2.68 -9.86
CA LEU A 308 -0.01 1.35 -10.20
C LEU A 308 -1.01 0.62 -11.09
N VAL A 309 -0.51 -0.27 -11.95
CA VAL A 309 -1.32 -1.11 -12.84
C VAL A 309 -1.36 -2.56 -12.30
N PRO A 310 -2.43 -2.94 -11.56
CA PRO A 310 -2.72 -4.34 -11.25
C PRO A 310 -2.98 -5.16 -12.50
N HIS A 311 -2.93 -6.49 -12.36
CA HIS A 311 -3.22 -7.42 -13.47
C HIS A 311 -4.62 -7.23 -14.07
N ASP A 312 -5.60 -6.92 -13.23
CA ASP A 312 -7.01 -6.76 -13.60
C ASP A 312 -7.41 -5.32 -13.89
N MET A 313 -6.44 -4.41 -14.05
CA MET A 313 -6.72 -3.03 -14.44
C MET A 313 -7.33 -2.97 -15.85
N LEU A 314 -8.42 -2.22 -15.98
CA LEU A 314 -9.08 -1.93 -17.25
C LEU A 314 -8.91 -0.44 -17.54
N GLY A 315 -8.00 -0.08 -18.44
CA GLY A 315 -7.82 1.31 -18.89
C GLY A 315 -8.69 1.67 -20.10
N PRO A 316 -8.73 2.95 -20.51
CA PRO A 316 -9.39 3.39 -21.74
C PRO A 316 -8.87 2.66 -22.98
N ARG A 317 -7.57 2.36 -23.04
CA ARG A 317 -6.93 1.65 -24.14
C ARG A 317 -7.53 0.27 -24.35
N GLU A 318 -7.62 -0.52 -23.29
CA GLU A 318 -8.17 -1.87 -23.28
C GLU A 318 -9.67 -1.85 -23.60
N PHE A 319 -10.40 -0.92 -22.99
CA PHE A 319 -11.84 -0.76 -23.21
C PHE A 319 -12.17 -0.41 -24.67
N ILE A 320 -11.41 0.50 -25.29
CA ILE A 320 -11.55 0.85 -26.72
C ILE A 320 -11.27 -0.36 -27.61
N ALA A 321 -10.19 -1.11 -27.33
CA ALA A 321 -9.86 -2.31 -28.10
C ALA A 321 -10.98 -3.36 -28.03
N MET A 322 -11.58 -3.57 -26.86
CA MET A 322 -12.74 -4.44 -26.70
C MET A 322 -13.94 -3.93 -27.51
N ALA A 323 -14.22 -2.63 -27.48
CA ALA A 323 -15.32 -2.02 -28.23
C ALA A 323 -15.17 -2.18 -29.75
N GLU A 324 -13.96 -2.02 -30.27
CA GLU A 324 -13.63 -2.23 -31.70
C GLU A 324 -13.85 -3.69 -32.12
N LEU A 325 -13.35 -4.63 -31.31
CA LEU A 325 -13.53 -6.07 -31.55
C LEU A 325 -15.00 -6.48 -31.44
N HIS A 326 -15.74 -5.94 -30.48
CA HIS A 326 -17.17 -6.18 -30.32
C HIS A 326 -17.94 -5.71 -31.56
N LYS A 327 -17.70 -4.46 -32.01
CA LYS A 327 -18.31 -3.90 -33.23
C LYS A 327 -17.99 -4.73 -34.48
N ALA A 328 -16.81 -5.34 -34.53
CA ALA A 328 -16.38 -6.20 -35.62
C ALA A 328 -16.87 -7.67 -35.50
N ASN A 329 -17.64 -8.03 -34.48
CA ASN A 329 -18.03 -9.41 -34.14
C ASN A 329 -16.83 -10.36 -34.01
N LYS A 330 -15.71 -9.86 -33.47
CA LYS A 330 -14.45 -10.60 -33.27
C LYS A 330 -14.21 -11.06 -31.83
N LEU A 331 -15.10 -10.71 -30.90
CA LEU A 331 -15.06 -11.23 -29.53
C LEU A 331 -15.71 -12.63 -29.46
N SER A 332 -15.23 -13.46 -28.53
CA SER A 332 -15.94 -14.69 -28.18
C SER A 332 -17.30 -14.34 -27.54
N ALA A 333 -18.22 -15.31 -27.50
CA ALA A 333 -19.52 -15.09 -26.86
C ALA A 333 -19.41 -14.76 -25.36
N GLU A 334 -18.36 -15.23 -24.70
CA GLU A 334 -18.06 -14.92 -23.30
C GLU A 334 -17.51 -13.51 -23.14
N ASP A 335 -16.47 -13.17 -23.90
CA ASP A 335 -15.86 -11.83 -23.87
C ASP A 335 -16.87 -10.74 -24.30
N ALA A 336 -17.81 -11.06 -25.19
CA ALA A 336 -18.88 -10.14 -25.58
C ALA A 336 -19.87 -9.87 -24.45
N ARG A 337 -20.17 -10.86 -23.60
CA ARG A 337 -21.00 -10.66 -22.40
C ARG A 337 -20.26 -9.85 -21.34
N GLU A 338 -18.98 -10.15 -21.13
CA GLU A 338 -18.10 -9.37 -20.24
C GLU A 338 -18.04 -7.90 -20.68
N PHE A 339 -17.82 -7.65 -21.97
CA PHE A 339 -17.78 -6.29 -22.52
C PHE A 339 -19.07 -5.52 -22.28
N GLU A 340 -20.25 -6.12 -22.50
CA GLU A 340 -21.53 -5.44 -22.28
C GLU A 340 -21.80 -5.13 -20.78
N GLN A 341 -21.32 -5.99 -19.89
CA GLN A 341 -21.33 -5.69 -18.45
C GLN A 341 -20.42 -4.50 -18.13
N LEU A 342 -19.15 -4.55 -18.55
CA LEU A 342 -18.18 -3.47 -18.33
C LEU A 342 -18.66 -2.15 -18.94
N ARG A 343 -19.28 -2.20 -20.12
CA ARG A 343 -19.87 -1.04 -20.78
C ARG A 343 -20.95 -0.38 -19.94
N THR A 344 -21.81 -1.18 -19.32
CA THR A 344 -22.86 -0.68 -18.42
C THR A 344 -22.24 -0.04 -17.18
N GLU A 345 -21.21 -0.66 -16.60
CA GLU A 345 -20.48 -0.13 -15.45
C GLU A 345 -19.80 1.21 -15.78
N VAL A 346 -19.10 1.30 -16.91
CA VAL A 346 -18.44 2.53 -17.39
C VAL A 346 -19.46 3.65 -17.65
N GLN A 347 -20.62 3.33 -18.25
CA GLN A 347 -21.69 4.31 -18.45
C GLN A 347 -22.25 4.88 -17.14
N ASN A 348 -22.24 4.09 -16.07
CA ASN A 348 -22.72 4.50 -14.75
C ASN A 348 -21.70 5.35 -13.97
N LEU A 349 -20.46 5.49 -14.44
CA LEU A 349 -19.45 6.35 -13.81
C LEU A 349 -19.79 7.85 -13.95
N GLY A 350 -20.64 8.22 -14.90
CA GLY A 350 -21.07 9.61 -15.11
C GLY A 350 -20.02 10.44 -15.87
N PRO A 351 -19.79 11.72 -15.50
CA PRO A 351 -18.82 12.56 -16.20
C PRO A 351 -17.38 12.05 -16.00
N GLU A 352 -16.54 12.25 -17.01
CA GLU A 352 -15.13 11.82 -17.06
C GLU A 352 -14.95 10.32 -16.75
N PRO A 353 -15.64 9.44 -17.50
CA PRO A 353 -15.64 8.01 -17.23
C PRO A 353 -14.25 7.39 -17.39
N GLU A 354 -13.34 7.98 -18.17
CA GLU A 354 -11.98 7.48 -18.34
C GLU A 354 -11.18 7.54 -17.03
N VAL A 355 -11.21 8.71 -16.37
CA VAL A 355 -10.51 8.96 -15.11
C VAL A 355 -11.08 8.08 -14.00
N LYS A 356 -12.40 8.00 -13.91
CA LYS A 356 -13.08 7.15 -12.91
C LYS A 356 -12.84 5.66 -13.13
N LEU A 357 -12.68 5.23 -14.37
CA LEU A 357 -12.38 3.84 -14.69
C LEU A 357 -10.95 3.47 -14.24
N ILE A 358 -9.99 4.37 -14.47
CA ILE A 358 -8.62 4.23 -13.95
C ILE A 358 -8.64 4.19 -12.42
N ALA A 359 -9.27 5.15 -11.75
CA ALA A 359 -9.37 5.16 -10.29
C ALA A 359 -10.12 3.95 -9.70
N ALA A 360 -11.07 3.37 -10.44
CA ALA A 360 -11.80 2.18 -10.04
C ALA A 360 -10.94 0.92 -10.14
N THR A 361 -10.11 0.77 -11.17
CA THR A 361 -9.43 -0.50 -11.50
C THR A 361 -7.91 -0.49 -11.30
N GLY A 362 -7.26 0.67 -11.35
CA GLY A 362 -5.88 0.90 -10.94
C GLY A 362 -5.75 1.20 -9.44
N VAL A 363 -4.53 1.35 -8.93
CA VAL A 363 -4.28 1.78 -7.54
C VAL A 363 -3.64 3.16 -7.56
N THR A 364 -4.40 4.21 -7.26
CA THR A 364 -3.85 5.57 -7.19
C THR A 364 -2.90 5.69 -5.99
N ASP A 365 -1.96 6.62 -6.06
CA ASP A 365 -1.14 7.07 -4.95
C ASP A 365 -1.97 7.45 -3.73
N ASP A 366 -3.08 8.17 -3.89
CA ASP A 366 -4.07 8.47 -2.85
C ASP A 366 -4.58 7.21 -2.14
N GLN A 367 -5.02 6.21 -2.92
CA GLN A 367 -5.50 4.94 -2.40
C GLN A 367 -4.38 4.21 -1.66
N MET A 368 -3.18 4.22 -2.24
CA MET A 368 -2.01 3.59 -1.66
C MET A 368 -1.57 4.29 -0.35
N ALA A 369 -1.61 5.61 -0.31
CA ALA A 369 -1.32 6.42 0.87
C ALA A 369 -2.33 6.12 1.98
N ARG A 370 -3.62 6.03 1.64
CA ARG A 370 -4.65 5.58 2.57
C ARG A 370 -4.39 4.16 3.08
N TRP A 371 -3.92 3.26 2.23
CA TRP A 371 -3.58 1.89 2.67
C TRP A 371 -2.37 1.88 3.61
N VAL A 372 -1.33 2.66 3.29
CA VAL A 372 -0.14 2.85 4.13
C VAL A 372 -0.51 3.53 5.45
N GLN A 373 -1.53 4.39 5.49
CA GLN A 373 -2.01 5.02 6.71
C GLN A 373 -2.41 4.00 7.79
N ARG A 374 -2.95 2.84 7.38
CA ARG A 374 -3.31 1.74 8.29
C ARG A 374 -2.11 1.01 8.91
N LEU A 375 -0.90 1.28 8.42
CA LEU A 375 0.34 0.69 8.92
C LEU A 375 1.05 1.62 9.91
N ASP A 376 0.41 2.70 10.34
CA ASP A 376 0.94 3.65 11.31
C ASP A 376 1.54 2.94 12.55
N GLY A 377 2.67 3.48 13.03
CA GLY A 377 3.48 2.93 14.11
C GLY A 377 4.45 1.81 13.69
N ARG A 378 4.40 1.32 12.45
CA ARG A 378 5.39 0.38 11.88
C ARG A 378 6.37 1.15 11.00
N GLN A 379 7.58 0.62 10.84
CA GLN A 379 8.53 1.11 9.84
C GLN A 379 8.15 0.51 8.47
N VAL A 380 7.62 1.33 7.56
CA VAL A 380 7.17 0.89 6.22
C VAL A 380 8.27 1.18 5.20
N ILE A 381 8.67 0.17 4.45
CA ILE A 381 9.58 0.29 3.31
C ILE A 381 8.79 -0.06 2.05
N PHE A 382 8.51 0.93 1.22
CA PHE A 382 7.93 0.73 -0.11
C PHE A 382 9.04 0.75 -1.16
N ILE A 383 9.07 -0.26 -2.02
CA ILE A 383 10.01 -0.37 -3.12
C ILE A 383 9.21 -0.53 -4.42
N SER A 384 9.44 0.36 -5.38
CA SER A 384 8.77 0.37 -6.68
C SER A 384 9.78 0.18 -7.81
N ASP A 385 9.70 -0.96 -8.49
CA ASP A 385 10.44 -1.24 -9.71
C ASP A 385 9.49 -1.15 -10.92
N SER A 386 9.10 0.09 -11.24
CA SER A 386 8.14 0.38 -12.29
C SER A 386 8.66 1.42 -13.27
N CYS A 387 8.24 1.26 -14.53
CA CYS A 387 8.65 2.11 -15.66
C CYS A 387 7.78 3.38 -15.72
N HIS A 388 8.37 4.57 -15.52
CA HIS A 388 7.64 5.85 -15.60
C HIS A 388 7.39 6.37 -17.02
N SER A 389 7.81 5.67 -18.07
CA SER A 389 7.61 6.13 -19.46
C SER A 389 7.59 5.01 -20.49
N GLY A 390 6.50 4.23 -20.59
CA GLY A 390 6.35 3.36 -21.75
C GLY A 390 5.14 2.43 -21.76
N GLY A 391 4.16 2.74 -22.63
CA GLY A 391 3.04 1.87 -22.99
C GLY A 391 1.68 2.35 -22.49
N PHE A 392 1.44 2.31 -21.17
CA PHE A 392 0.16 2.75 -20.57
C PHE A 392 0.04 4.28 -20.57
N ALA A 393 1.01 5.00 -20.01
CA ALA A 393 0.97 6.46 -19.91
C ALA A 393 0.94 7.20 -21.27
N GLN A 394 1.66 6.72 -22.30
CA GLN A 394 1.70 7.40 -23.62
C GLN A 394 0.42 7.20 -24.45
N ASP A 395 -0.25 6.04 -24.32
CA ASP A 395 -1.51 5.81 -25.01
C ASP A 395 -2.69 6.51 -24.30
N GLU A 396 -2.61 6.70 -22.97
CA GLU A 396 -3.61 7.43 -22.18
C GLU A 396 -3.40 8.95 -22.16
N THR A 397 -2.23 9.47 -22.55
CA THR A 397 -1.97 10.93 -22.63
C THR A 397 -2.28 11.53 -24.01
N ASN A 398 -2.77 10.76 -24.98
CA ASN A 398 -3.29 11.29 -26.25
C ASN A 398 -4.61 12.10 -26.13
N PHE A 399 -5.06 12.37 -24.90
CA PHE A 399 -6.09 13.37 -24.63
C PHE A 399 -5.48 14.77 -24.73
N LYS A 400 -6.00 15.59 -25.65
CA LYS A 400 -5.48 16.91 -26.00
C LYS A 400 -5.27 17.83 -24.79
N GLY A 401 -4.04 18.32 -24.60
CA GLY A 401 -3.78 19.62 -23.95
C GLY A 401 -2.93 19.62 -22.67
N LEU A 402 -2.23 18.54 -22.33
CA LEU A 402 -1.41 18.51 -21.10
C LEU A 402 0.04 18.98 -21.36
N PRO A 403 0.66 19.76 -20.45
CA PRO A 403 2.04 20.25 -20.58
C PRO A 403 3.06 19.11 -20.67
N GLU A 404 4.14 19.35 -21.41
CA GLU A 404 5.20 18.40 -21.78
C GLU A 404 6.19 18.06 -20.64
N GLU A 405 6.04 18.64 -19.46
CA GLU A 405 6.88 18.35 -18.28
C GLU A 405 6.00 18.09 -17.06
N THR A 406 5.68 16.83 -16.79
CA THR A 406 5.01 16.43 -15.54
C THR A 406 5.91 15.53 -14.71
N LYS A 407 5.88 15.74 -13.40
CA LYS A 407 6.75 15.04 -12.46
C LYS A 407 5.97 13.88 -11.88
N PHE A 408 6.16 12.69 -12.43
CA PHE A 408 5.71 11.47 -11.76
C PHE A 408 6.33 11.39 -10.36
N ASP A 409 5.52 11.34 -9.30
CA ASP A 409 6.04 11.29 -7.95
C ASP A 409 5.43 10.22 -7.03
N PHE A 410 4.50 9.37 -7.53
CA PHE A 410 3.84 8.26 -6.81
C PHE A 410 4.33 8.00 -5.38
N LEU A 411 3.47 8.37 -4.44
CA LEU A 411 3.68 8.37 -2.99
C LEU A 411 4.69 9.38 -2.44
N GLN A 412 5.41 10.17 -3.25
CA GLN A 412 6.34 11.16 -2.72
C GLN A 412 5.59 12.31 -2.05
N GLY A 413 4.61 12.91 -2.73
CA GLY A 413 3.70 13.90 -2.15
C GLY A 413 2.97 13.34 -0.93
N GLU A 414 2.39 12.16 -1.09
CA GLU A 414 1.63 11.46 -0.06
C GLU A 414 2.42 11.08 1.19
N ALA A 415 3.66 10.59 1.03
CA ALA A 415 4.53 10.31 2.18
C ALA A 415 4.83 11.59 2.96
N GLY A 416 4.94 12.73 2.26
CA GLY A 416 5.02 14.05 2.88
C GLY A 416 3.76 14.44 3.65
N ARG A 417 2.57 14.20 3.08
CA ARG A 417 1.27 14.44 3.75
C ARG A 417 1.12 13.59 5.01
N LEU A 418 1.38 12.28 4.92
CA LEU A 418 1.34 11.35 6.05
C LEU A 418 2.32 11.79 7.17
N LYS A 419 3.55 12.17 6.80
CA LYS A 419 4.52 12.73 7.75
C LYS A 419 4.00 13.98 8.45
N ASN A 420 3.38 14.90 7.70
CA ASN A 420 2.82 16.14 8.26
C ASN A 420 1.64 15.87 9.20
N LEU A 421 0.94 14.76 8.99
CA LEU A 421 -0.11 14.26 9.88
C LEU A 421 0.43 13.46 11.07
N GLY A 422 1.75 13.37 11.23
CA GLY A 422 2.44 12.73 12.35
C GLY A 422 2.67 11.22 12.17
N GLN A 423 2.36 10.68 10.99
CA GLN A 423 2.73 9.33 10.59
C GLN A 423 4.10 9.37 9.89
N SER A 424 5.16 9.39 10.69
CA SER A 424 6.54 9.21 10.25
C SER A 424 6.88 7.72 10.15
N ASP A 425 8.09 7.37 9.70
CA ASP A 425 8.55 5.97 9.53
C ASP A 425 8.10 5.28 8.23
N HIS A 426 8.15 6.06 7.14
CA HIS A 426 8.04 5.58 5.77
C HIS A 426 9.31 5.85 4.98
N ALA A 427 9.73 4.88 4.18
CA ALA A 427 10.75 5.04 3.16
C ALA A 427 10.23 4.51 1.82
N VAL A 428 10.51 5.25 0.75
CA VAL A 428 10.12 4.92 -0.63
C VAL A 428 11.38 4.85 -1.49
N LEU A 429 11.64 3.71 -2.11
CA LEU A 429 12.74 3.48 -3.04
C LEU A 429 12.18 3.15 -4.43
N CYS A 430 12.47 3.99 -5.42
CA CYS A 430 12.00 3.82 -6.80
C CYS A 430 13.17 3.54 -7.76
N ALA A 431 12.91 2.81 -8.84
CA ALA A 431 13.91 2.42 -9.85
C ALA A 431 14.36 3.57 -10.77
N ALA A 432 13.60 4.64 -10.84
CA ALA A 432 13.87 5.78 -11.71
C ALA A 432 13.32 7.06 -11.08
N HIS A 433 13.86 8.22 -11.47
CA HIS A 433 13.18 9.48 -11.25
C HIS A 433 11.94 9.62 -12.14
N ALA A 434 11.10 10.57 -11.77
CA ALA A 434 9.88 11.00 -12.45
C ALA A 434 9.94 11.06 -13.99
N ASN A 435 11.09 11.49 -14.51
CA ASN A 435 11.34 11.80 -15.92
C ASN A 435 12.25 10.77 -16.60
N GLU A 436 12.50 9.63 -15.96
CA GLU A 436 13.39 8.58 -16.44
C GLU A 436 12.63 7.26 -16.65
N LEU A 437 13.23 6.33 -17.40
CA LEU A 437 12.66 5.02 -17.66
C LEU A 437 13.37 3.96 -16.82
N ALA A 438 12.64 3.27 -15.93
CA ALA A 438 13.13 2.03 -15.36
C ALA A 438 13.19 0.95 -16.46
N LEU A 439 14.17 0.06 -16.42
CA LEU A 439 14.43 -0.87 -17.53
C LEU A 439 14.51 -2.32 -17.07
N GLU A 440 14.01 -3.21 -17.94
CA GLU A 440 14.28 -4.65 -17.86
C GLU A 440 15.64 -4.97 -18.50
N ARG A 441 16.37 -5.92 -17.91
CA ARG A 441 17.64 -6.38 -18.47
C ARG A 441 17.41 -7.04 -19.83
N PRO A 442 18.35 -6.95 -20.80
CA PRO A 442 18.22 -7.61 -22.11
C PRO A 442 18.03 -9.12 -22.07
N THR A 443 18.56 -9.75 -21.01
CA THR A 443 18.39 -11.17 -20.69
C THR A 443 16.94 -11.52 -20.35
N LYS A 444 16.10 -10.51 -20.09
CA LYS A 444 14.70 -10.61 -19.70
C LYS A 444 14.48 -11.41 -18.42
N ASP A 445 15.52 -11.68 -17.65
CA ASP A 445 15.44 -12.44 -16.40
C ASP A 445 14.90 -11.58 -15.26
N MET A 446 15.37 -10.33 -15.16
CA MET A 446 15.00 -9.35 -14.12
C MET A 446 15.04 -7.90 -14.64
N SER A 447 14.41 -6.99 -13.90
CA SER A 447 14.66 -5.55 -13.97
C SER A 447 16.03 -5.15 -13.40
N VAL A 448 16.54 -3.99 -13.84
CA VAL A 448 17.88 -3.54 -13.44
C VAL A 448 17.94 -3.20 -11.95
N LEU A 449 16.97 -2.46 -11.40
CA LEU A 449 16.95 -2.15 -9.96
C LEU A 449 16.84 -3.45 -9.15
N THR A 450 15.89 -4.34 -9.48
CA THR A 450 15.70 -5.58 -8.73
C THR A 450 16.93 -6.48 -8.77
N TYR A 451 17.63 -6.56 -9.90
CA TYR A 451 18.92 -7.25 -9.98
C TYR A 451 19.95 -6.66 -8.99
N CYS A 452 20.08 -5.34 -8.94
CA CYS A 452 20.99 -4.67 -8.00
C CYS A 452 20.58 -4.90 -6.52
N LEU A 453 19.28 -4.87 -6.21
CA LEU A 453 18.76 -5.17 -4.87
C LEU A 453 19.11 -6.60 -4.42
N VAL A 454 18.88 -7.57 -5.30
CA VAL A 454 19.19 -8.99 -5.04
C VAL A 454 20.69 -9.20 -4.85
N ASP A 455 21.54 -8.58 -5.69
CA ASP A 455 23.00 -8.65 -5.51
C ASP A 455 23.42 -8.05 -4.15
N PHE A 456 22.93 -6.85 -3.83
CA PHE A 456 23.26 -6.19 -2.57
C PHE A 456 22.93 -7.04 -1.34
N LEU A 457 21.73 -7.61 -1.31
CA LEU A 457 21.24 -8.39 -0.18
C LEU A 457 22.00 -9.70 -0.01
N ASN A 458 22.42 -10.34 -1.11
CA ASN A 458 23.15 -11.60 -1.09
C ASN A 458 24.64 -11.46 -0.75
N ARG A 459 25.21 -10.25 -0.79
CA ARG A 459 26.60 -10.03 -0.38
C ARG A 459 26.81 -10.45 1.10
N PRO A 460 27.95 -11.08 1.46
CA PRO A 460 28.23 -11.58 2.80
C PRO A 460 28.63 -10.44 3.76
N THR A 461 27.77 -9.45 3.87
CA THR A 461 27.88 -8.28 4.73
C THR A 461 26.97 -8.44 5.95
N GLY A 462 27.34 -7.82 7.07
CA GLY A 462 26.47 -7.71 8.25
C GLY A 462 25.25 -6.82 7.97
N ALA A 463 24.58 -6.35 9.03
CA ALA A 463 23.42 -5.47 8.89
C ALA A 463 23.67 -4.30 7.92
N GLN A 464 22.75 -4.07 6.99
CA GLN A 464 22.83 -3.03 5.96
C GLN A 464 21.64 -2.08 6.03
N ARG A 465 21.95 -0.78 5.94
CA ARG A 465 20.93 0.27 5.90
C ARG A 465 20.33 0.41 4.51
N LEU A 466 19.11 0.91 4.44
CA LEU A 466 18.44 1.19 3.17
C LEU A 466 19.22 2.24 2.35
N GLU A 467 19.82 3.24 3.01
CA GLU A 467 20.63 4.26 2.34
C GLU A 467 21.91 3.69 1.71
N ASP A 468 22.50 2.67 2.33
CA ASP A 468 23.69 2.00 1.78
C ASP A 468 23.31 1.14 0.57
N CYS A 469 22.16 0.47 0.66
CA CYS A 469 21.55 -0.26 -0.47
C CYS A 469 21.25 0.67 -1.65
N PHE A 470 20.66 1.83 -1.39
CA PHE A 470 20.38 2.84 -2.40
C PHE A 470 21.65 3.30 -3.12
N LYS A 471 22.68 3.72 -2.38
CA LYS A 471 23.96 4.17 -2.97
C LYS A 471 24.61 3.08 -3.81
N PHE A 472 24.52 1.84 -3.35
CA PHE A 472 25.00 0.69 -4.08
C PHE A 472 24.23 0.49 -5.39
N CYS A 473 22.90 0.49 -5.34
CA CYS A 473 22.06 0.32 -6.52
C CYS A 473 22.32 1.43 -7.54
N ASP A 474 22.40 2.70 -7.12
CA ASP A 474 22.70 3.81 -8.02
C ASP A 474 24.04 3.59 -8.76
N GLY A 475 25.10 3.28 -8.02
CA GLY A 475 26.42 3.02 -8.60
C GLY A 475 26.45 1.82 -9.57
N GLU A 476 25.87 0.69 -9.18
CA GLU A 476 25.83 -0.51 -10.04
C GLU A 476 24.93 -0.31 -11.27
N MET A 477 23.82 0.41 -11.13
CA MET A 477 22.95 0.77 -12.26
C MET A 477 23.71 1.62 -13.28
N GLN A 478 24.45 2.64 -12.82
CA GLN A 478 25.26 3.48 -13.73
C GLN A 478 26.31 2.65 -14.47
N GLN A 479 26.99 1.75 -13.76
CA GLN A 479 27.97 0.86 -14.38
C GLN A 479 27.30 -0.09 -15.39
N TYR A 480 26.14 -0.65 -15.03
CA TYR A 480 25.37 -1.55 -15.90
C TYR A 480 24.96 -0.88 -17.21
N PHE A 481 24.42 0.34 -17.16
CA PHE A 481 24.03 1.08 -18.36
C PHE A 481 25.23 1.48 -19.22
N ALA A 482 26.37 1.82 -18.61
CA ALA A 482 27.60 2.10 -19.34
C ALA A 482 28.10 0.85 -20.10
N ASP A 483 28.10 -0.31 -19.45
CA ASP A 483 28.51 -1.59 -20.05
C ASP A 483 27.54 -2.04 -21.16
N TRP A 484 26.23 -1.82 -20.98
CA TRP A 484 25.23 -2.09 -22.00
C TRP A 484 25.46 -1.21 -23.24
N ASN A 485 25.64 0.10 -23.08
CA ASN A 485 25.94 1.00 -24.20
C ASN A 485 27.25 0.63 -24.91
N LYS A 486 28.30 0.24 -24.18
CA LYS A 486 29.55 -0.25 -24.76
C LYS A 486 29.34 -1.53 -25.57
N ALA A 487 28.48 -2.43 -25.11
CA ALA A 487 28.12 -3.65 -25.85
C ALA A 487 27.34 -3.34 -27.14
N LEU A 488 26.42 -2.36 -27.11
CA LEU A 488 25.71 -1.88 -28.30
C LEU A 488 26.67 -1.30 -29.33
N GLU A 489 27.62 -0.47 -28.89
CA GLU A 489 28.66 0.11 -29.75
C GLU A 489 29.55 -0.98 -30.37
N ALA A 490 29.99 -1.95 -29.57
CA ALA A 490 30.77 -3.08 -30.04
C ALA A 490 30.01 -3.95 -31.07
N ALA A 491 28.67 -3.97 -30.98
CA ALA A 491 27.78 -4.62 -31.95
C ALA A 491 27.43 -3.73 -33.16
N GLY A 492 27.99 -2.52 -33.26
CA GLY A 492 27.74 -1.58 -34.36
C GLY A 492 26.35 -0.94 -34.34
N ARG A 493 25.66 -0.93 -33.19
CA ARG A 493 24.37 -0.27 -33.01
C ARG A 493 24.59 1.21 -32.70
N THR A 494 23.75 2.08 -33.27
CA THR A 494 23.80 3.54 -33.05
C THR A 494 22.84 4.02 -31.97
N GLU A 495 21.86 3.18 -31.60
CA GLU A 495 20.97 3.43 -30.48
C GLU A 495 21.74 3.38 -29.16
N ARG A 496 21.30 4.20 -28.19
CA ARG A 496 21.84 4.21 -26.84
C ARG A 496 20.71 4.09 -25.84
N VAL A 497 20.99 3.39 -24.76
CA VAL A 497 20.14 3.32 -23.57
C VAL A 497 20.47 4.52 -22.71
N THR A 498 19.45 5.30 -22.38
CA THR A 498 19.55 6.37 -21.37
C THR A 498 19.60 5.71 -20.00
N ALA A 499 20.62 6.03 -19.20
CA ALA A 499 20.72 5.55 -17.84
C ALA A 499 19.64 6.20 -16.97
N SER A 500 19.00 5.40 -16.12
CA SER A 500 18.15 5.91 -15.03
C SER A 500 18.91 5.91 -13.71
N HIS A 501 18.47 6.75 -12.78
CA HIS A 501 18.95 6.79 -11.41
C HIS A 501 17.81 6.37 -10.47
N PRO A 502 18.06 5.47 -9.51
CA PRO A 502 17.07 5.20 -8.49
C PRO A 502 16.84 6.45 -7.64
N PHE A 503 15.70 6.50 -6.96
CA PHE A 503 15.34 7.58 -6.05
C PHE A 503 14.99 7.02 -4.67
N LEU A 504 15.46 7.68 -3.59
CA LEU A 504 15.12 7.32 -2.22
C LEU A 504 14.56 8.52 -1.46
N LEU A 505 13.31 8.40 -1.02
CA LEU A 505 12.72 9.23 0.02
C LEU A 505 12.75 8.48 1.34
N ASN A 506 13.34 9.07 2.38
CA ASN A 506 13.32 8.48 3.73
C ASN A 506 12.78 9.50 4.75
N HIS A 507 11.61 9.20 5.32
CA HIS A 507 10.96 9.95 6.39
C HIS A 507 11.00 9.22 7.73
N CYS A 508 11.80 8.16 7.85
CA CYS A 508 11.97 7.44 9.09
C CYS A 508 12.75 8.24 10.12
N THR A 509 12.24 8.21 11.35
CA THR A 509 12.87 8.81 12.54
C THR A 509 13.97 7.93 13.11
N LYS A 510 13.95 6.64 12.78
CA LYS A 510 14.95 5.64 13.14
C LYS A 510 15.65 5.12 11.89
N PRO A 511 16.91 4.64 12.02
CA PRO A 511 17.58 3.90 10.96
C PRO A 511 16.70 2.82 10.33
N VAL A 512 16.70 2.76 9.01
CA VAL A 512 15.99 1.72 8.25
C VAL A 512 17.00 0.68 7.81
N PHE A 513 16.80 -0.57 8.21
CA PHE A 513 17.63 -1.68 7.76
C PHE A 513 16.86 -2.50 6.73
N ILE A 514 17.40 -2.60 5.51
CA ILE A 514 16.88 -3.52 4.49
C ILE A 514 17.32 -4.96 4.80
N LYS A 515 18.51 -5.10 5.40
CA LYS A 515 19.11 -6.35 5.88
C LYS A 515 19.46 -6.19 7.37
N PRO A 516 18.74 -6.85 8.30
CA PRO A 516 18.89 -6.63 9.75
C PRO A 516 20.05 -7.38 10.39
#